data_AF-A0A7J4V898-F1
#
_entry.id   AF-A0A7J4V898-F1
#
_cell.length_a   1.000
_cell.length_b   1.000
_cell.length_c   1.000
_cell.angle_alpha   90.00
_cell.angle_beta   90.00
_cell.angle_gamma   90.00
#
_symmetry.space_group_name_H-M   'P 1'
#
loop_
_entity.id
_entity.type
_entity.pdbx_description
1 polymer ?
#
loop_
_entity_poly.entity_id
_entity_poly.type
_entity_poly.pdbx_seq_one_letter_code
_entity_poly.pdbx_strand_id
1 'polypeptide(L)'
;MSEQIANYDTLVAVANRRNVKLWITTTQPRNLSTQAQLDLLTGMRDSVFTRYAPYAVDFWTTLAQPNGFIVPEFNSGDGIHLNNAGHRLLYQRAIEVILPILVPVELVSFIGTRTGNDVVLQWITGTEANNYGFEVQRSSNKTDFETISFVEGSGTTASPTSYSFTDGTAQKEQTWYYRLKQIDYDGTSSYSGLAEVEAELPVGFFLFQNYPNPFNPVTTVSFTLPNAMNADLKLYDITGKEVATIFSGELPQGYHSVKIDGTKLSSGVYTCRLVAGEYSSTIKLSLLK
;
A
#
# COMPACT_ATOMS: atom_id res chain seq x y z
N MET A 1 30.55 24.64 -34.84
CA MET A 1 29.40 25.16 -34.09
C MET A 1 28.16 25.33 -34.96
N SER A 2 28.24 26.06 -36.09
CA SER A 2 27.10 26.31 -37.00
C SER A 2 26.42 25.03 -37.52
N GLU A 3 27.20 24.04 -37.94
CA GLU A 3 26.68 22.75 -38.43
C GLU A 3 25.93 21.97 -37.33
N GLN A 4 26.48 21.92 -36.12
CA GLN A 4 25.86 21.21 -34.99
C GLN A 4 24.50 21.82 -34.62
N ILE A 5 24.41 23.15 -34.62
CA ILE A 5 23.16 23.86 -34.37
C ILE A 5 22.15 23.60 -35.50
N ALA A 6 22.57 23.61 -36.76
CA ALA A 6 21.69 23.27 -37.89
C ALA A 6 21.14 21.83 -37.79
N ASN A 7 21.97 20.89 -37.32
CA ASN A 7 21.55 19.51 -37.06
C ASN A 7 20.51 19.43 -35.94
N TYR A 8 20.72 20.14 -34.83
CA TYR A 8 19.75 20.23 -33.74
C TYR A 8 18.44 20.87 -34.18
N ASP A 9 18.48 21.95 -34.96
CA ASP A 9 17.27 22.58 -35.52
C ASP A 9 16.48 21.62 -36.40
N THR A 10 17.18 20.80 -37.19
CA THR A 10 16.54 19.77 -38.02
C THR A 10 15.84 18.71 -37.17
N LEU A 11 16.48 18.25 -36.08
CA LEU A 11 15.88 17.29 -35.14
C LEU A 11 14.65 17.87 -34.45
N VAL A 12 14.73 19.13 -33.98
CA VAL A 12 13.61 19.83 -33.35
C VAL A 12 12.43 19.97 -34.33
N ALA A 13 12.70 20.33 -35.58
CA ALA A 13 11.67 20.42 -36.61
C ALA A 13 10.99 19.07 -36.92
N VAL A 14 11.75 17.97 -36.87
CA VAL A 14 11.19 16.61 -37.03
C VAL A 14 10.35 16.22 -35.81
N ALA A 15 10.84 16.46 -34.59
CA ALA A 15 10.15 16.14 -33.35
C ALA A 15 8.81 16.89 -33.23
N ASN A 16 8.81 18.20 -33.52
CA ASN A 16 7.60 19.02 -33.53
C ASN A 16 6.54 18.53 -34.52
N ARG A 17 6.95 18.16 -35.75
CA ARG A 17 6.02 17.58 -36.75
C ARG A 17 5.38 16.27 -36.31
N ARG A 18 6.04 15.53 -35.41
CA ARG A 18 5.56 14.25 -34.88
C ARG A 18 4.93 14.38 -33.50
N ASN A 19 4.79 15.60 -32.97
CA ASN A 19 4.32 15.85 -31.62
C ASN A 19 5.12 15.09 -30.54
N VAL A 20 6.43 14.96 -30.75
CA VAL A 20 7.36 14.35 -29.79
C VAL A 20 8.14 15.46 -29.10
N LYS A 21 8.17 15.46 -27.77
CA LYS A 21 9.02 16.38 -27.01
C LYS A 21 10.48 15.96 -27.14
N LEU A 22 11.35 16.91 -27.46
CA LEU A 22 12.79 16.71 -27.61
C LEU A 22 13.53 17.66 -26.69
N TRP A 23 14.38 17.11 -25.83
CA TRP A 23 15.28 17.87 -24.98
C TRP A 23 16.70 17.81 -25.51
N ILE A 24 17.42 18.91 -25.39
CA ILE A 24 18.80 19.04 -25.86
C ILE A 24 19.68 19.36 -24.66
N THR A 25 20.66 18.49 -24.39
CA THR A 25 21.62 18.70 -23.32
C THR A 25 22.69 19.71 -23.74
N THR A 26 23.16 20.53 -22.81
CA THR A 26 24.33 21.37 -23.05
C THR A 26 25.60 20.53 -23.11
N THR A 27 26.70 21.15 -23.53
CA THR A 27 28.02 20.51 -23.43
C THR A 27 28.40 20.27 -21.96
N GLN A 28 29.28 19.30 -21.73
CA GLN A 28 29.88 19.04 -20.41
C GLN A 28 31.24 19.76 -20.29
N PRO A 29 31.65 20.19 -19.08
CA PRO A 29 32.97 20.78 -18.85
C PRO A 29 34.10 19.80 -19.15
N ARG A 30 35.25 20.33 -19.55
CA ARG A 30 36.46 19.58 -19.88
C ARG A 30 37.69 20.41 -19.55
N ASN A 31 38.76 19.78 -19.09
CA ASN A 31 40.05 20.39 -18.78
C ASN A 31 40.84 20.64 -20.07
N LEU A 32 40.35 21.56 -20.89
CA LEU A 32 40.92 21.86 -22.20
C LEU A 32 42.20 22.70 -22.07
N SER A 33 43.17 22.43 -22.94
CA SER A 33 44.48 23.06 -22.91
C SER A 33 44.55 24.40 -23.65
N THR A 34 43.50 24.79 -24.38
CA THR A 34 43.47 26.05 -25.14
C THR A 34 42.18 26.83 -24.91
N GLN A 35 42.31 28.16 -24.83
CA GLN A 35 41.16 29.06 -24.68
C GLN A 35 40.17 28.93 -25.84
N ALA A 36 40.65 28.77 -27.07
CA ALA A 36 39.79 28.62 -28.25
C ALA A 36 38.88 27.39 -28.17
N GLN A 37 39.36 26.27 -27.61
CA GLN A 37 38.53 25.08 -27.40
C GLN A 37 37.49 25.31 -26.29
N LEU A 38 37.89 26.01 -25.21
CA LEU A 38 36.98 26.35 -24.13
C LEU A 38 35.87 27.28 -24.63
N ASP A 39 36.20 28.29 -25.45
CA ASP A 39 35.23 29.22 -26.04
C ASP A 39 34.25 28.52 -26.97
N LEU A 40 34.71 27.52 -27.74
CA LEU A 40 33.82 26.69 -28.56
C LEU A 40 32.86 25.86 -27.70
N LEU A 41 33.36 25.31 -26.60
CA LEU A 41 32.58 24.48 -25.68
C LEU A 41 31.51 25.32 -24.96
N THR A 42 31.90 26.44 -24.35
CA THR A 42 30.99 27.35 -23.64
C THR A 42 30.04 28.07 -24.60
N GLY A 43 30.52 28.46 -25.79
CA GLY A 43 29.66 29.05 -26.83
C GLY A 43 28.57 28.08 -27.30
N MET A 44 28.87 26.79 -27.39
CA MET A 44 27.86 25.76 -27.69
C MET A 44 26.87 25.59 -26.53
N ARG A 45 27.34 25.53 -25.27
CA ARG A 45 26.48 25.51 -24.07
C ARG A 45 25.49 26.68 -24.08
N ASP A 46 25.99 27.90 -24.27
CA ASP A 46 25.18 29.12 -24.22
C ASP A 46 24.20 29.18 -25.39
N SER A 47 24.62 28.72 -26.57
CA SER A 47 23.75 28.59 -27.73
C SER A 47 22.61 27.61 -27.47
N VAL A 48 22.88 26.45 -26.85
CA VAL A 48 21.85 25.47 -26.51
C VAL A 48 20.84 26.05 -25.53
N PHE A 49 21.31 26.68 -24.45
CA PHE A 49 20.42 27.33 -23.48
C PHE A 49 19.54 28.40 -24.12
N THR A 50 20.15 29.31 -24.89
CA THR A 50 19.44 30.45 -25.47
C THR A 50 18.45 30.01 -26.55
N ARG A 51 18.84 29.05 -27.39
CA ARG A 51 18.07 28.66 -28.59
C ARG A 51 16.98 27.65 -28.30
N TYR A 52 17.18 26.76 -27.33
CA TYR A 52 16.29 25.62 -27.09
C TYR A 52 15.56 25.68 -25.75
N ALA A 53 15.64 26.77 -24.98
CA ALA A 53 14.76 26.98 -23.83
C ALA A 53 13.27 26.89 -24.24
N PRO A 54 12.40 26.23 -23.45
CA PRO A 54 12.65 25.61 -22.14
C PRO A 54 13.17 24.15 -22.20
N TYR A 55 13.44 23.60 -23.38
CA TYR A 55 13.84 22.21 -23.59
C TYR A 55 15.37 21.98 -23.56
N ALA A 56 16.13 22.92 -23.01
CA ALA A 56 17.57 22.79 -22.79
C ALA A 56 17.86 22.17 -21.41
N VAL A 57 18.73 21.16 -21.36
CA VAL A 57 19.12 20.47 -20.11
C VAL A 57 20.53 20.87 -19.70
N ASP A 58 20.66 21.40 -18.49
CA ASP A 58 21.93 21.91 -17.98
C ASP A 58 22.90 20.78 -17.61
N PHE A 59 23.88 20.48 -18.45
CA PHE A 59 24.96 19.52 -18.17
C PHE A 59 26.27 20.21 -17.78
N TRP A 60 26.20 21.46 -17.32
CA TRP A 60 27.34 22.31 -17.04
C TRP A 60 27.41 22.80 -15.59
N THR A 61 26.36 23.44 -15.08
CA THR A 61 26.36 24.04 -13.73
C THR A 61 26.67 22.99 -12.69
N THR A 62 27.38 23.33 -11.61
CA THR A 62 27.88 22.41 -10.55
C THR A 62 29.00 21.46 -11.01
N LEU A 63 29.02 21.04 -12.28
CA LEU A 63 30.08 20.18 -12.83
C LEU A 63 31.32 20.98 -13.25
N ALA A 64 31.16 22.27 -13.53
CA ALA A 64 32.19 23.14 -14.05
C ALA A 64 32.69 24.15 -13.01
N GLN A 65 34.01 24.31 -12.95
CA GLN A 65 34.69 25.44 -12.31
C GLN A 65 34.55 26.70 -13.18
N PRO A 66 34.85 27.91 -12.65
CA PRO A 66 34.77 29.15 -13.43
C PRO A 66 35.64 29.18 -14.70
N ASN A 67 36.74 28.43 -14.70
CA ASN A 67 37.63 28.24 -15.86
C ASN A 67 37.13 27.15 -16.84
N GLY A 68 35.93 26.58 -16.63
CA GLY A 68 35.34 25.53 -17.44
C GLY A 68 35.89 24.12 -17.23
N PHE A 69 36.81 23.95 -16.27
CA PHE A 69 37.34 22.65 -15.91
C PHE A 69 36.31 21.85 -15.12
N ILE A 70 36.43 20.53 -15.18
CA ILE A 70 35.62 19.63 -14.35
C ILE A 70 35.98 19.89 -12.88
N VAL A 71 34.97 20.05 -12.03
CA VAL A 71 35.17 20.10 -10.58
C VAL A 71 35.85 18.79 -10.13
N PRO A 72 36.91 18.82 -9.29
CA PRO A 72 37.70 17.62 -8.98
C PRO A 72 36.88 16.43 -8.47
N GLU A 73 35.82 16.70 -7.70
CA GLU A 73 34.89 15.68 -7.18
C GLU A 73 34.22 14.85 -8.28
N PHE A 74 33.99 15.42 -9.47
CA PHE A 74 33.31 14.77 -10.58
C PHE A 74 34.24 14.30 -11.69
N ASN A 75 35.55 14.56 -11.59
CA ASN A 75 36.52 14.19 -12.62
C ASN A 75 36.88 12.70 -12.51
N SER A 76 36.90 11.99 -13.64
CA SER A 76 37.39 10.60 -13.73
C SER A 76 38.91 10.48 -13.51
N GLY A 77 39.63 11.60 -13.63
CA GLY A 77 41.09 11.70 -13.56
C GLY A 77 41.75 12.01 -14.90
N ASP A 78 41.02 11.91 -16.02
CA ASP A 78 41.55 12.19 -17.37
C ASP A 78 41.28 13.62 -17.86
N GLY A 79 40.50 14.40 -17.11
CA GLY A 79 40.14 15.78 -17.46
C GLY A 79 39.15 15.91 -18.62
N ILE A 80 38.56 14.80 -19.10
CA ILE A 80 37.59 14.78 -20.20
C ILE A 80 36.26 14.16 -19.75
N HIS A 81 36.31 13.11 -18.95
CA HIS A 81 35.15 12.35 -18.53
C HIS A 81 34.77 12.62 -17.07
N LEU A 82 33.48 12.51 -16.81
CA LEU A 82 32.97 12.50 -15.46
C LEU A 82 33.16 11.12 -14.83
N ASN A 83 33.28 11.07 -13.51
CA ASN A 83 33.19 9.82 -12.75
C ASN A 83 31.72 9.43 -12.49
N ASN A 84 31.52 8.35 -11.73
CA ASN A 84 30.18 7.86 -11.40
C ASN A 84 29.30 8.90 -10.68
N ALA A 85 29.87 9.78 -9.86
CA ALA A 85 29.11 10.84 -9.18
C ALA A 85 28.63 11.90 -10.19
N GLY A 86 29.49 12.32 -11.12
CA GLY A 86 29.10 13.24 -12.18
C GLY A 86 28.06 12.64 -13.12
N HIS A 87 28.22 11.37 -13.51
CA HIS A 87 27.20 10.67 -14.32
C HIS A 87 25.85 10.51 -13.61
N ARG A 88 25.84 10.32 -12.28
CA ARG A 88 24.60 10.31 -11.48
C ARG A 88 23.88 11.66 -11.54
N LEU A 89 24.61 12.77 -11.45
CA LEU A 89 24.04 14.10 -11.56
C LEU A 89 23.46 14.37 -12.96
N LEU A 90 24.17 13.95 -14.02
CA LEU A 90 23.64 14.05 -15.39
C LEU A 90 22.35 13.25 -15.58
N TYR A 91 22.31 12.02 -15.06
CA TYR A 91 21.12 11.18 -15.07
C TYR A 91 19.97 11.87 -14.37
N GLN A 92 20.20 12.40 -13.16
CA GLN A 92 19.18 13.12 -12.40
C GLN A 92 18.61 14.30 -13.20
N ARG A 93 19.45 15.12 -13.83
CA ARG A 93 18.98 16.27 -14.64
C ARG A 93 18.22 15.86 -15.89
N ALA A 94 18.67 14.80 -16.57
CA ALA A 94 17.96 14.25 -17.73
C ALA A 94 16.57 13.74 -17.33
N ILE A 95 16.48 13.09 -16.17
CA ILE A 95 15.23 12.64 -15.59
C ILE A 95 14.38 13.86 -15.21
N GLU A 96 14.88 14.81 -14.42
CA GLU A 96 14.15 16.02 -13.99
C GLU A 96 13.50 16.81 -15.13
N VAL A 97 14.09 16.87 -16.33
CA VAL A 97 13.50 17.57 -17.49
C VAL A 97 12.50 16.74 -18.30
N ILE A 98 12.58 15.41 -18.22
CA ILE A 98 11.57 14.48 -18.75
C ILE A 98 10.39 14.40 -17.76
N LEU A 99 10.67 14.55 -16.46
CA LEU A 99 9.75 14.45 -15.34
C LEU A 99 9.03 15.74 -14.86
N PRO A 100 9.12 16.96 -15.45
CA PRO A 100 8.34 18.10 -14.95
C PRO A 100 6.85 18.00 -15.36
N ILE A 101 6.41 16.80 -15.77
CA ILE A 101 5.00 16.43 -15.93
C ILE A 101 4.64 15.23 -15.04
N LEU A 102 5.54 14.77 -14.17
CA LEU A 102 5.11 13.85 -13.13
C LEU A 102 4.54 14.67 -11.99
N VAL A 103 3.22 14.68 -12.00
CA VAL A 103 2.39 14.88 -10.81
C VAL A 103 2.94 13.94 -9.71
N PRO A 104 2.88 14.32 -8.42
CA PRO A 104 3.05 13.33 -7.35
C PRO A 104 2.21 12.08 -7.65
N VAL A 105 2.64 10.91 -7.15
CA VAL A 105 1.95 9.62 -7.40
C VAL A 105 0.43 9.83 -7.37
N GLU A 106 -0.20 9.70 -8.53
CA GLU A 106 -1.63 9.96 -8.67
C GLU A 106 -2.37 8.67 -8.40
N LEU A 107 -2.90 8.53 -7.18
CA LEU A 107 -3.73 7.39 -6.83
C LEU A 107 -5.11 7.54 -7.48
N VAL A 108 -5.39 6.69 -8.47
CA VAL A 108 -6.65 6.69 -9.22
C VAL A 108 -7.74 5.98 -8.42
N SER A 109 -7.39 4.89 -7.75
CA SER A 109 -8.33 4.13 -6.91
C SER A 109 -7.60 3.44 -5.77
N PHE A 110 -8.30 3.28 -4.65
CA PHE A 110 -7.91 2.36 -3.58
C PHE A 110 -9.18 1.82 -2.94
N ILE A 111 -9.36 0.51 -3.07
CA ILE A 111 -10.56 -0.20 -2.62
C ILE A 111 -10.16 -1.41 -1.78
N GLY A 112 -10.99 -1.72 -0.81
CA GLY A 112 -10.92 -2.95 -0.04
C GLY A 112 -12.22 -3.72 -0.22
N THR A 113 -12.13 -5.01 -0.51
CA THR A 113 -13.28 -5.89 -0.65
C THR A 113 -13.08 -7.14 0.19
N ARG A 114 -14.15 -7.57 0.88
CA ARG A 114 -14.12 -8.83 1.61
C ARG A 114 -14.36 -9.99 0.64
N THR A 115 -13.46 -10.97 0.66
CA THR A 115 -13.54 -12.18 -0.17
C THR A 115 -13.34 -13.39 0.73
N GLY A 116 -14.43 -14.06 1.09
CA GLY A 116 -14.38 -15.13 2.10
C GLY A 116 -13.97 -14.57 3.46
N ASN A 117 -12.93 -15.15 4.06
CA ASN A 117 -12.39 -14.68 5.35
C ASN A 117 -11.38 -13.54 5.20
N ASP A 118 -10.94 -13.24 3.98
CA ASP A 118 -9.84 -12.31 3.74
C ASP A 118 -10.37 -10.96 3.27
N VAL A 119 -9.56 -9.92 3.47
CA VAL A 119 -9.76 -8.62 2.84
C VAL A 119 -8.75 -8.46 1.72
N VAL A 120 -9.24 -8.23 0.51
CA VAL A 120 -8.42 -7.96 -0.68
C VAL A 120 -8.41 -6.45 -0.91
N LEU A 121 -7.22 -5.86 -0.83
CA LEU A 121 -6.97 -4.48 -1.19
C LEU A 121 -6.48 -4.42 -2.63
N GLN A 122 -6.98 -3.47 -3.39
CA GLN A 122 -6.57 -3.20 -4.76
C GLN A 122 -6.47 -1.70 -4.97
N TRP A 123 -5.38 -1.27 -5.62
CA TRP A 123 -5.22 0.12 -6.03
C TRP A 123 -4.59 0.23 -7.40
N ILE A 124 -4.85 1.38 -8.02
CA ILE A 124 -4.30 1.77 -9.31
C ILE A 124 -3.67 3.15 -9.13
N THR A 125 -2.41 3.26 -9.54
CA THR A 125 -1.77 4.56 -9.79
C THR A 125 -1.98 4.94 -11.25
N GLY A 126 -2.21 6.21 -11.53
CA GLY A 126 -2.26 6.74 -12.91
C GLY A 126 -0.85 7.04 -13.41
N THR A 127 -0.07 7.72 -12.58
CA THR A 127 1.36 7.98 -12.77
C THR A 127 2.10 7.80 -11.45
N GLU A 128 3.39 7.50 -11.52
CA GLU A 128 4.30 7.38 -10.39
C GLU A 128 5.59 8.15 -10.66
N ALA A 129 6.02 8.92 -9.67
CA ALA A 129 7.25 9.69 -9.71
C ALA A 129 8.08 9.32 -8.49
N ASN A 130 9.28 8.78 -8.70
CA ASN A 130 10.18 8.41 -7.61
C ASN A 130 9.55 7.48 -6.54
N ASN A 131 8.53 6.71 -6.89
CA ASN A 131 7.78 5.89 -5.95
C ASN A 131 8.61 4.71 -5.48
N TYR A 132 9.00 4.71 -4.21
CA TYR A 132 9.65 3.58 -3.57
C TYR A 132 8.64 2.46 -3.28
N GLY A 133 7.44 2.82 -2.84
CA GLY A 133 6.35 1.87 -2.65
C GLY A 133 5.34 2.33 -1.61
N PHE A 134 4.55 1.36 -1.14
CA PHE A 134 3.38 1.60 -0.30
C PHE A 134 3.49 0.78 0.98
N GLU A 135 3.50 1.45 2.13
CA GLU A 135 3.13 0.78 3.38
C GLU A 135 1.61 0.60 3.38
N VAL A 136 1.16 -0.65 3.48
CA VAL A 136 -0.24 -0.99 3.69
C VAL A 136 -0.53 -0.86 5.18
N GLN A 137 -1.42 0.07 5.53
CA GLN A 137 -1.78 0.34 6.91
C GLN A 137 -3.24 -0.03 7.19
N ARG A 138 -3.49 -0.55 8.39
CA ARG A 138 -4.80 -1.00 8.85
C ARG A 138 -5.14 -0.41 10.21
N SER A 139 -6.43 -0.16 10.45
CA SER A 139 -6.97 0.29 11.72
C SER A 139 -8.34 -0.34 11.98
N SER A 140 -8.64 -0.67 13.24
CA SER A 140 -9.97 -1.11 13.69
C SER A 140 -10.84 0.04 14.20
N ASN A 141 -10.26 1.23 14.43
CA ASN A 141 -10.93 2.38 15.06
C ASN A 141 -10.81 3.68 14.23
N LYS A 142 -10.25 3.59 13.02
CA LYS A 142 -10.08 4.71 12.09
C LYS A 142 -9.05 5.78 12.53
N THR A 143 -8.41 5.60 13.69
CA THR A 143 -7.43 6.55 14.23
C THR A 143 -6.05 5.94 14.37
N ASP A 144 -5.96 4.75 14.95
CA ASP A 144 -4.70 4.08 15.23
C ASP A 144 -4.40 3.10 14.09
N PHE A 145 -3.46 3.49 13.23
CA PHE A 145 -3.05 2.69 12.08
C PHE A 145 -1.73 1.97 12.37
N GLU A 146 -1.70 0.68 12.10
CA GLU A 146 -0.50 -0.15 12.08
C GLU A 146 -0.11 -0.50 10.65
N THR A 147 1.19 -0.62 10.38
CA THR A 147 1.68 -1.13 9.09
C THR A 147 1.66 -2.65 9.12
N ILE A 148 0.91 -3.26 8.20
CA ILE A 148 0.75 -4.72 8.11
C ILE A 148 1.55 -5.33 6.96
N SER A 149 1.96 -4.52 5.97
CA SER A 149 2.77 -4.97 4.84
C SER A 149 3.42 -3.79 4.12
N PHE A 150 4.37 -4.10 3.24
CA PHE A 150 4.95 -3.16 2.28
C PHE A 150 4.87 -3.77 0.87
N VAL A 151 4.42 -2.97 -0.10
CA VAL A 151 4.37 -3.35 -1.51
C VAL A 151 5.28 -2.40 -2.30
N GLU A 152 6.26 -2.98 -2.99
CA GLU A 152 7.22 -2.23 -3.79
C GLU A 152 6.53 -1.48 -4.93
N GLY A 153 6.91 -0.21 -5.13
CA GLY A 153 6.40 0.62 -6.21
C GLY A 153 7.12 0.37 -7.54
N SER A 154 6.63 0.97 -8.62
CA SER A 154 7.26 0.85 -9.94
C SER A 154 8.31 1.93 -10.20
N GLY A 155 8.73 2.67 -9.18
CA GLY A 155 9.65 3.79 -9.31
C GLY A 155 9.00 4.95 -10.07
N THR A 156 9.40 5.12 -11.32
CA THR A 156 8.94 6.24 -12.14
C THR A 156 8.27 5.73 -13.40
N THR A 157 6.96 5.95 -13.51
CA THR A 157 6.16 5.54 -14.67
C THR A 157 5.05 6.54 -14.96
N ALA A 158 4.81 6.81 -16.25
CA ALA A 158 3.67 7.62 -16.71
C ALA A 158 2.47 6.74 -17.16
N SER A 159 2.58 5.41 -17.01
CA SER A 159 1.52 4.46 -17.34
C SER A 159 0.86 3.93 -16.07
N PRO A 160 -0.46 3.65 -16.11
CA PRO A 160 -1.15 3.13 -14.95
C PRO A 160 -0.56 1.80 -14.47
N THR A 161 -0.44 1.65 -13.15
CA THR A 161 0.05 0.42 -12.53
C THR A 161 -0.96 -0.09 -11.51
N SER A 162 -1.24 -1.39 -11.56
CA SER A 162 -2.18 -2.06 -10.67
C SER A 162 -1.45 -2.86 -9.62
N TYR A 163 -1.92 -2.76 -8.38
CA TYR A 163 -1.36 -3.45 -7.22
C TYR A 163 -2.45 -4.16 -6.44
N SER A 164 -2.06 -5.15 -5.65
CA SER A 164 -2.97 -5.82 -4.72
C SER A 164 -2.24 -6.35 -3.50
N PHE A 165 -2.97 -6.42 -2.39
CA PHE A 165 -2.54 -7.04 -1.15
C PHE A 165 -3.72 -7.77 -0.50
N THR A 166 -3.47 -8.92 0.13
CA THR A 166 -4.49 -9.71 0.84
C THR A 166 -4.17 -9.74 2.33
N ASP A 167 -5.10 -9.24 3.14
CA ASP A 167 -5.08 -9.37 4.59
C ASP A 167 -5.93 -10.57 5.03
N GLY A 168 -5.27 -11.68 5.32
CA GLY A 168 -5.92 -12.90 5.84
C GLY A 168 -6.11 -12.92 7.36
N THR A 169 -5.83 -11.81 8.05
CA THR A 169 -5.97 -11.69 9.51
C THR A 169 -7.12 -10.78 9.94
N ALA A 170 -7.75 -10.11 8.98
CA ALA A 170 -8.86 -9.19 9.20
C ALA A 170 -10.16 -9.91 9.60
N GLN A 171 -10.45 -9.93 10.90
CA GLN A 171 -11.66 -10.54 11.45
C GLN A 171 -12.94 -10.04 10.76
N LYS A 172 -13.87 -10.96 10.49
CA LYS A 172 -15.09 -10.67 9.72
C LYS A 172 -16.10 -9.86 10.52
N GLU A 173 -16.13 -10.00 11.84
CA GLU A 173 -17.05 -9.30 12.74
C GLU A 173 -16.61 -7.86 13.05
N GLN A 174 -15.46 -7.43 12.52
CA GLN A 174 -14.88 -6.11 12.74
C GLN A 174 -14.88 -5.31 11.43
N THR A 175 -15.32 -4.06 11.51
CA THR A 175 -15.10 -3.08 10.43
C THR A 175 -13.64 -2.68 10.43
N TRP A 176 -13.00 -2.78 9.28
CA TRP A 176 -11.60 -2.42 9.10
C TRP A 176 -11.46 -1.21 8.20
N TYR A 177 -10.51 -0.35 8.55
CA TYR A 177 -10.11 0.81 7.79
C TYR A 177 -8.69 0.60 7.28
N TYR A 178 -8.50 0.79 5.99
CA TYR A 178 -7.19 0.70 5.36
C TYR A 178 -6.81 2.04 4.75
N ARG A 179 -5.50 2.27 4.68
CA ARG A 179 -4.89 3.35 3.90
C ARG A 179 -3.54 2.91 3.40
N LEU A 180 -3.09 3.55 2.34
CA LEU A 180 -1.72 3.44 1.87
C LEU A 180 -0.95 4.65 2.37
N LYS A 181 0.26 4.42 2.87
CA LYS A 181 1.28 5.45 2.99
C LYS A 181 2.28 5.23 1.87
N GLN A 182 2.18 6.07 0.85
CA GLN A 182 3.08 6.08 -0.29
C GLN A 182 4.39 6.77 0.13
N ILE A 183 5.53 6.19 -0.26
CA ILE A 183 6.87 6.65 0.09
C ILE A 183 7.67 6.81 -1.19
N ASP A 184 8.39 7.91 -1.31
CA ASP A 184 9.32 8.17 -2.40
C ASP A 184 10.76 7.80 -2.02
N TYR A 185 11.63 7.63 -3.02
CA TYR A 185 13.06 7.34 -2.80
C TYR A 185 13.80 8.42 -2.01
N ASP A 186 13.29 9.65 -1.99
CA ASP A 186 13.82 10.76 -1.18
C ASP A 186 13.31 10.75 0.27
N GLY A 187 12.46 9.78 0.63
CA GLY A 187 11.88 9.62 1.95
C GLY A 187 10.64 10.47 2.22
N THR A 188 10.19 11.28 1.25
CA THR A 188 8.90 11.96 1.37
C THR A 188 7.75 10.95 1.31
N SER A 189 6.61 11.31 1.89
CA SER A 189 5.48 10.39 1.96
C SER A 189 4.13 11.11 1.92
N SER A 190 3.13 10.44 1.36
CA SER A 190 1.74 10.88 1.33
C SER A 190 0.80 9.74 1.74
N TYR A 191 -0.43 10.09 2.14
CA TYR A 191 -1.45 9.10 2.49
C TYR A 191 -2.58 9.09 1.48
N SER A 192 -3.10 7.90 1.17
CA SER A 192 -4.33 7.74 0.41
C SER A 192 -5.57 8.17 1.19
N GLY A 193 -6.72 8.22 0.49
CA GLY A 193 -8.02 8.11 1.14
C GLY A 193 -8.20 6.75 1.85
N LEU A 194 -9.26 6.63 2.64
CA LEU A 194 -9.57 5.40 3.37
C LEU A 194 -10.35 4.42 2.49
N ALA A 195 -9.96 3.15 2.53
CA ALA A 195 -10.81 2.04 2.14
C ALA A 195 -11.46 1.46 3.39
N GLU A 196 -12.79 1.54 3.49
CA GLU A 196 -13.57 0.96 4.57
C GLU A 196 -14.13 -0.39 4.14
N VAL A 197 -13.93 -1.41 4.97
CA VAL A 197 -14.42 -2.77 4.76
C VAL A 197 -15.28 -3.12 5.95
N GLU A 198 -16.59 -3.16 5.72
CA GLU A 198 -17.59 -3.39 6.76
C GLU A 198 -17.46 -4.80 7.38
N ALA A 199 -17.92 -4.89 8.63
CA ALA A 199 -18.11 -6.16 9.30
C ALA A 199 -19.22 -6.99 8.62
N GLU A 200 -18.98 -8.28 8.48
CA GLU A 200 -19.99 -9.26 8.10
C GLU A 200 -20.61 -9.87 9.36
N LEU A 201 -21.69 -9.22 9.82
CA LEU A 201 -22.42 -9.64 11.01
C LEU A 201 -23.55 -10.63 10.65
N PRO A 202 -23.85 -11.60 11.53
CA PRO A 202 -24.95 -12.52 11.29
C PRO A 202 -26.29 -11.78 11.29
N VAL A 203 -27.15 -12.13 10.34
CA VAL A 203 -28.50 -11.55 10.18
C VAL A 203 -29.59 -12.35 10.88
N GLY A 204 -29.25 -13.50 11.48
CA GLY A 204 -30.20 -14.38 12.14
C GLY A 204 -29.64 -15.06 13.40
N PHE A 205 -30.55 -15.69 14.14
CA PHE A 205 -30.22 -16.49 15.30
C PHE A 205 -29.84 -17.92 14.90
N PHE A 206 -28.75 -18.42 15.47
CA PHE A 206 -28.34 -19.80 15.28
C PHE A 206 -27.63 -20.31 16.55
N LEU A 207 -28.00 -21.50 17.01
CA LEU A 207 -27.27 -22.22 18.06
C LEU A 207 -26.55 -23.39 17.39
N PHE A 208 -25.22 -23.33 17.32
CA PHE A 208 -24.42 -24.37 16.69
C PHE A 208 -24.27 -25.57 17.60
N GLN A 209 -24.06 -26.74 17.00
CA GLN A 209 -23.75 -27.94 17.78
C GLN A 209 -22.41 -27.75 18.53
N ASN A 210 -22.35 -28.27 19.75
CA ASN A 210 -21.14 -28.17 20.57
C ASN A 210 -19.99 -28.98 19.94
N TYR A 211 -18.75 -28.49 20.09
CA TYR A 211 -17.56 -29.23 19.67
C TYR A 211 -16.47 -29.21 20.76
N PRO A 212 -15.86 -30.37 21.08
CA PRO A 212 -16.21 -31.71 20.61
C PRO A 212 -17.58 -32.22 21.13
N ASN A 213 -18.22 -33.16 20.43
CA ASN A 213 -19.38 -33.91 20.94
C ASN A 213 -19.32 -35.37 20.46
N PRO A 214 -19.18 -36.38 21.35
CA PRO A 214 -19.11 -36.27 22.82
C PRO A 214 -17.90 -35.47 23.32
N PHE A 215 -17.99 -34.92 24.53
CA PHE A 215 -16.93 -34.12 25.15
C PHE A 215 -16.43 -34.71 26.47
N ASN A 216 -15.18 -34.41 26.84
CA ASN A 216 -14.56 -34.80 28.11
C ASN A 216 -13.45 -33.82 28.55
N PRO A 217 -13.57 -33.16 29.72
CA PRO A 217 -14.81 -32.68 30.33
C PRO A 217 -15.25 -31.35 29.70
N VAL A 218 -14.54 -30.84 28.68
CA VAL A 218 -14.74 -29.50 28.12
C VAL A 218 -15.29 -29.56 26.70
N THR A 219 -16.25 -28.68 26.40
CA THR A 219 -16.71 -28.38 25.04
C THR A 219 -16.93 -26.89 24.86
N THR A 220 -16.98 -26.43 23.61
CA THR A 220 -17.44 -25.09 23.26
C THR A 220 -18.82 -25.18 22.62
N VAL A 221 -19.70 -24.25 22.97
CA VAL A 221 -20.97 -23.99 22.27
C VAL A 221 -20.88 -22.60 21.65
N SER A 222 -21.21 -22.49 20.37
CA SER A 222 -21.23 -21.23 19.65
C SER A 222 -22.66 -20.87 19.24
N PHE A 223 -22.94 -19.57 19.12
CA PHE A 223 -24.23 -19.08 18.63
C PHE A 223 -24.11 -17.70 17.98
N THR A 224 -25.12 -17.31 17.20
CA THR A 224 -25.22 -15.98 16.59
C THR A 224 -26.36 -15.18 17.18
N LEU A 225 -26.15 -13.87 17.32
CA LEU A 225 -27.17 -12.89 17.65
C LEU A 225 -27.26 -11.85 16.53
N PRO A 226 -28.45 -11.59 15.96
CA PRO A 226 -28.64 -10.61 14.89
C PRO A 226 -28.70 -9.16 15.37
N ASN A 227 -28.82 -8.92 16.67
CA ASN A 227 -28.82 -7.59 17.30
C ASN A 227 -28.17 -7.69 18.68
N ALA A 228 -27.74 -6.55 19.24
CA ALA A 228 -27.34 -6.49 20.64
C ALA A 228 -28.55 -6.76 21.56
N MET A 229 -28.46 -7.76 22.43
CA MET A 229 -29.57 -8.17 23.30
C MET A 229 -29.14 -9.07 24.46
N ASN A 230 -30.04 -9.26 25.43
CA ASN A 230 -29.89 -10.26 26.47
C ASN A 230 -30.03 -11.69 25.89
N ALA A 231 -29.10 -12.55 26.28
CA ALA A 231 -29.08 -13.96 25.94
C ALA A 231 -28.82 -14.82 27.18
N ASP A 232 -29.60 -15.89 27.32
CA ASP A 232 -29.43 -16.91 28.35
C ASP A 232 -29.04 -18.23 27.69
N LEU A 233 -27.89 -18.76 28.10
CA LEU A 233 -27.42 -20.09 27.71
C LEU A 233 -27.41 -20.99 28.95
N LYS A 234 -28.29 -21.98 28.96
CA LYS A 234 -28.53 -22.84 30.13
C LYS A 234 -28.42 -24.31 29.77
N LEU A 235 -27.87 -25.10 30.69
CA LEU A 235 -27.70 -26.53 30.57
C LEU A 235 -28.73 -27.25 31.45
N TYR A 236 -29.37 -28.26 30.88
CA TYR A 236 -30.37 -29.09 31.52
C TYR A 236 -29.98 -30.57 31.41
N ASP A 237 -30.35 -31.35 32.42
CA ASP A 237 -30.29 -32.81 32.33
C ASP A 237 -31.43 -33.38 31.46
N ILE A 238 -31.41 -34.70 31.24
CA ILE A 238 -32.41 -35.38 30.41
C ILE A 238 -33.85 -35.30 30.97
N THR A 239 -34.01 -34.96 32.25
CA THR A 239 -35.32 -34.77 32.89
C THR A 239 -35.84 -33.33 32.74
N GLY A 240 -35.04 -32.44 32.16
CA GLY A 240 -35.35 -31.02 31.98
C GLY A 240 -35.05 -30.17 33.21
N LYS A 241 -34.33 -30.70 34.22
CA LYS A 241 -33.88 -29.92 35.37
C LYS A 241 -32.67 -29.08 34.96
N GLU A 242 -32.70 -27.78 35.25
CA GLU A 242 -31.55 -26.88 35.04
C GLU A 242 -30.40 -27.32 35.94
N VAL A 243 -29.25 -27.62 35.35
CA VAL A 243 -28.04 -28.06 36.07
C VAL A 243 -26.96 -26.99 36.11
N ALA A 244 -26.95 -26.06 35.15
CA ALA A 244 -26.05 -24.91 35.14
C ALA A 244 -26.59 -23.77 34.26
N THR A 245 -26.40 -22.53 34.70
CA THR A 245 -26.43 -21.37 33.81
C THR A 245 -25.02 -21.15 33.28
N ILE A 246 -24.83 -21.31 31.97
CA ILE A 246 -23.53 -21.21 31.29
C ILE A 246 -23.19 -19.76 30.98
N PHE A 247 -24.20 -18.99 30.54
CA PHE A 247 -24.11 -17.56 30.32
C PHE A 247 -25.48 -16.93 30.55
N SER A 248 -25.52 -15.71 31.08
CA SER A 248 -26.72 -14.90 31.20
C SER A 248 -26.31 -13.43 31.23
N GLY A 249 -26.79 -12.65 30.27
CA GLY A 249 -26.48 -11.23 30.18
C GLY A 249 -26.60 -10.66 28.77
N GLU A 250 -26.23 -9.40 28.61
CA GLU A 250 -26.28 -8.68 27.35
C GLU A 250 -25.03 -8.97 26.50
N LEU A 251 -25.24 -9.25 25.21
CA LEU A 251 -24.19 -9.45 24.23
C LEU A 251 -24.44 -8.59 23.00
N PRO A 252 -23.38 -8.08 22.33
CA PRO A 252 -23.51 -7.35 21.08
C PRO A 252 -24.00 -8.28 19.94
N GLN A 253 -24.43 -7.68 18.83
CA GLN A 253 -24.65 -8.42 17.58
C GLN A 253 -23.35 -9.14 17.17
N GLY A 254 -23.44 -10.40 16.75
CA GLY A 254 -22.25 -11.14 16.33
C GLY A 254 -22.28 -12.63 16.62
N TYR A 255 -21.10 -13.24 16.45
CA TYR A 255 -20.81 -14.62 16.80
C TYR A 255 -20.27 -14.70 18.21
N HIS A 256 -20.82 -15.59 19.03
CA HIS A 256 -20.45 -15.79 20.42
C HIS A 256 -20.05 -17.23 20.64
N SER A 257 -19.07 -17.47 21.51
CA SER A 257 -18.61 -18.81 21.88
C SER A 257 -18.40 -18.88 23.38
N VAL A 258 -19.02 -19.88 24.02
CA VAL A 258 -18.94 -20.07 25.46
C VAL A 258 -18.46 -21.48 25.76
N LYS A 259 -17.48 -21.58 26.67
CA LYS A 259 -16.91 -22.85 27.13
C LYS A 259 -17.81 -23.47 28.19
N ILE A 260 -18.11 -24.75 28.05
CA ILE A 260 -18.80 -25.55 29.05
C ILE A 260 -17.77 -26.48 29.69
N ASP A 261 -17.69 -26.43 31.02
CA ASP A 261 -16.88 -27.32 31.84
C ASP A 261 -17.78 -28.33 32.58
N GLY A 262 -17.73 -29.58 32.14
CA GLY A 262 -18.48 -30.71 32.69
C GLY A 262 -17.77 -31.45 33.82
N THR A 263 -16.67 -30.93 34.39
CA THR A 263 -15.93 -31.62 35.48
C THR A 263 -16.83 -32.00 36.66
N LYS A 264 -17.78 -31.13 37.02
CA LYS A 264 -18.75 -31.33 38.11
C LYS A 264 -20.03 -32.07 37.70
N LEU A 265 -20.16 -32.45 36.43
CA LEU A 265 -21.32 -33.15 35.89
C LEU A 265 -21.04 -34.66 35.77
N SER A 266 -22.07 -35.50 35.85
CA SER A 266 -21.94 -36.94 35.59
C SER A 266 -21.86 -37.22 34.09
N SER A 267 -21.27 -38.34 33.68
CA SER A 267 -21.38 -38.77 32.28
C SER A 267 -22.85 -38.99 31.91
N GLY A 268 -23.25 -38.58 30.71
CA GLY A 268 -24.64 -38.64 30.29
C GLY A 268 -25.00 -37.67 29.18
N VAL A 269 -26.30 -37.60 28.91
CA VAL A 269 -26.88 -36.71 27.90
C VAL A 269 -27.47 -35.49 28.58
N TYR A 270 -27.13 -34.32 28.05
CA TYR A 270 -27.61 -33.02 28.48
C TYR A 270 -28.24 -32.29 27.29
N THR A 271 -29.07 -31.29 27.58
CA THR A 271 -29.54 -30.32 26.58
C THR A 271 -29.06 -28.93 26.95
N CYS A 272 -28.57 -28.18 25.97
CA CYS A 272 -28.21 -26.78 26.13
C CYS A 272 -29.21 -25.94 25.36
N ARG A 273 -29.80 -24.96 26.03
CA ARG A 273 -30.83 -24.09 25.48
C ARG A 273 -30.32 -22.66 25.47
N LEU A 274 -30.42 -22.02 24.30
CA LEU A 274 -30.25 -20.59 24.11
C LEU A 274 -31.62 -19.92 24.08
N VAL A 275 -31.81 -18.89 24.88
CA VAL A 275 -32.97 -17.99 24.84
C VAL A 275 -32.48 -16.57 24.63
N ALA A 276 -32.97 -15.88 23.61
CA ALA A 276 -32.65 -14.49 23.31
C ALA A 276 -33.88 -13.77 22.77
N GLY A 277 -34.53 -12.95 23.60
CA GLY A 277 -35.83 -12.37 23.27
C GLY A 277 -36.89 -13.46 23.04
N GLU A 278 -37.54 -13.45 21.89
CA GLU A 278 -38.51 -14.49 21.48
C GLU A 278 -37.85 -15.74 20.89
N TYR A 279 -36.56 -15.68 20.55
CA TYR A 279 -35.84 -16.83 20.01
C TYR A 279 -35.51 -17.84 21.11
N SER A 280 -35.78 -19.12 20.86
CA SER A 280 -35.39 -20.22 21.73
C SER A 280 -34.95 -21.41 20.88
N SER A 281 -33.71 -21.87 21.09
CA SER A 281 -33.17 -23.06 20.42
C SER A 281 -32.49 -23.99 21.41
N THR A 282 -32.47 -25.29 21.13
CA THR A 282 -31.92 -26.31 22.02
C THR A 282 -31.11 -27.32 21.23
N ILE A 283 -29.93 -27.66 21.75
CA ILE A 283 -29.05 -28.70 21.22
C ILE A 283 -28.81 -29.80 22.27
N LYS A 284 -28.42 -30.99 21.81
CA LYS A 284 -28.09 -32.14 22.66
C LYS A 284 -26.58 -32.34 22.76
N LEU A 285 -26.08 -32.50 23.98
CA LEU A 285 -24.68 -32.70 24.31
C LEU A 285 -24.49 -34.07 24.98
N SER A 286 -23.39 -34.75 24.68
CA SER A 286 -23.01 -36.01 25.33
C SER A 286 -21.69 -35.84 26.08
N LEU A 287 -21.71 -35.99 27.40
CA LEU A 287 -20.52 -35.97 28.24
C LEU A 287 -20.06 -37.40 28.52
N LEU A 288 -18.81 -37.70 28.17
CA LEU A 288 -18.14 -38.96 28.51
C LEU A 288 -16.99 -38.63 29.44
N LYS A 289 -16.82 -39.38 30.54
CA LYS A 289 -15.68 -39.23 31.46
C LYS A 289 -14.72 -40.38 31.26
#